data_AF-A0A8H7E305-F1
#
_entry.id   AF-A0A8H7E305-F1
#
_cell.length_a   1.000
_cell.length_b   1.000
_cell.length_c   1.000
_cell.angle_alpha   90.00
_cell.angle_beta   90.00
_cell.angle_gamma   90.00
#
_symmetry.space_group_name_H-M   'P 1'
#
loop_
_entity.id
_entity.type
_entity.pdbx_description
1 polymer ?
#
loop_
_entity_poly.entity_id
_entity_poly.type
_entity_poly.pdbx_seq_one_letter_code
_entity_poly.pdbx_strand_id
1 'polypeptide(L)'
;MFIQAANGPLYEQPFVSRSFSMDKSPPRPGITSKPSMMPAIRNPVLFALGVLLIELCLGKPLEELKRPDERTCDGSVDAVLDWVAADRLVEDVYLEGGSRCGDAVRHCVRCDFDRRGTSLEDEDFQQAVYEGVVSLLEDDLKQFHHL
;
A
#
# COMPACT_ATOMS: atom_id res chain seq x y z
N MET A 1 0.33 -23.54 10.69
CA MET A 1 -0.67 -24.54 11.12
C MET A 1 -1.90 -24.31 10.27
N PHE A 2 -2.13 -25.12 9.24
CA PHE A 2 -3.31 -25.00 8.38
C PHE A 2 -4.37 -25.99 8.87
N ILE A 3 -5.61 -25.52 9.01
CA ILE A 3 -6.72 -26.36 9.46
C ILE A 3 -7.20 -27.15 8.23
N GLN A 4 -6.93 -28.46 8.20
CA GLN A 4 -7.56 -29.38 7.27
C GLN A 4 -8.91 -29.81 7.83
N ALA A 5 -9.99 -29.51 7.09
CA ALA A 5 -11.27 -30.19 7.26
C ALA A 5 -11.39 -31.31 6.22
N ALA A 6 -12.01 -32.43 6.61
CA ALA A 6 -11.96 -33.72 5.92
C ALA A 6 -12.70 -33.79 4.56
N ASN A 7 -13.02 -32.68 3.89
CA ASN A 7 -13.71 -32.71 2.59
C ASN A 7 -13.38 -31.50 1.67
N GLY A 8 -12.08 -31.21 1.50
CA GLY A 8 -11.58 -30.28 0.48
C GLY A 8 -11.49 -28.82 0.94
N PRO A 9 -10.67 -27.99 0.27
CA PRO A 9 -10.46 -26.62 0.70
C PRO A 9 -11.56 -25.69 0.18
N LEU A 10 -12.37 -25.15 1.10
CA LEU A 10 -13.29 -24.05 0.85
C LEU A 10 -12.49 -22.73 0.80
N TYR A 11 -12.04 -22.35 -0.40
CA TYR A 11 -11.32 -21.10 -0.68
C TYR A 11 -12.25 -19.93 -1.06
N GLU A 12 -13.44 -19.82 -0.46
CA GLU A 12 -14.35 -18.74 -0.88
C GLU A 12 -14.25 -17.45 -0.06
N GLN A 13 -13.71 -17.46 1.17
CA GLN A 13 -13.66 -16.24 1.99
C GLN A 13 -12.44 -16.22 2.93
N PRO A 14 -11.36 -15.48 2.61
CA PRO A 14 -10.32 -15.22 3.58
C PRO A 14 -10.85 -14.23 4.63
N PHE A 15 -10.98 -14.68 5.88
CA PHE A 15 -11.27 -13.81 7.02
C PHE A 15 -10.01 -13.58 7.86
N VAL A 16 -9.73 -12.32 8.19
CA VAL A 16 -8.65 -11.91 9.08
C VAL A 16 -9.26 -11.49 10.42
N SER A 17 -8.87 -12.15 11.51
CA SER A 17 -9.24 -11.74 12.86
C SER A 17 -8.17 -10.81 13.43
N ARG A 18 -8.52 -9.58 13.84
CA ARG A 18 -7.67 -8.69 14.64
C ARG A 18 -8.16 -8.69 16.09
N SER A 19 -7.32 -9.12 17.02
CA SER A 19 -7.52 -8.87 18.45
C SER A 19 -6.85 -7.54 18.82
N PHE A 20 -7.62 -6.60 19.35
CA PHE A 20 -7.07 -5.38 19.94
C PHE A 20 -6.80 -5.62 21.41
N SER A 21 -5.53 -5.74 21.79
CA SER A 21 -5.13 -5.61 23.19
C SER A 21 -5.30 -4.15 23.60
N MET A 22 -6.36 -3.86 24.36
CA MET A 22 -6.50 -2.57 25.05
C MET A 22 -5.48 -2.51 26.19
N ASP A 23 -4.27 -2.03 25.90
CA ASP A 23 -3.30 -1.68 26.93
C ASP A 23 -3.66 -0.30 27.49
N LYS A 24 -4.33 -0.29 28.65
CA LYS A 24 -4.65 0.94 29.38
C LYS A 24 -3.42 1.41 30.14
N SER A 25 -2.53 2.16 29.48
CA SER A 25 -1.49 2.93 30.17
C SER A 25 -1.83 4.43 30.18
N PRO A 26 -1.62 5.14 31.31
CA PRO A 26 -1.91 6.57 31.40
C PRO A 26 -0.89 7.41 30.63
N PRO A 27 -1.29 8.54 30.02
CA PRO A 27 -0.38 9.38 29.24
C PRO A 27 0.60 10.13 30.15
N ARG A 28 1.90 9.93 29.95
CA ARG A 28 2.96 10.78 30.52
C ARG A 28 3.10 12.06 29.67
N PRO A 29 3.14 13.26 30.27
CA PRO A 29 3.38 14.49 29.52
C PRO A 29 4.88 14.62 29.21
N GLY A 30 5.27 14.18 28.02
CA GLY A 30 6.56 14.49 27.41
C GLY A 30 6.32 15.27 26.13
N ILE A 31 6.61 16.58 26.15
CA ILE A 31 6.55 17.43 24.97
C ILE A 31 7.72 17.04 24.07
N THR A 32 7.42 16.29 23.01
CA THR A 32 8.23 16.29 21.79
C THR A 32 7.33 16.75 20.66
N SER A 33 7.46 18.03 20.30
CA SER A 33 6.89 18.58 19.07
C SER A 33 7.58 17.89 17.89
N LYS A 34 7.09 16.73 17.48
CA LYS A 34 7.35 16.21 16.13
C LYS A 34 6.78 17.24 15.16
N PRO A 35 7.51 17.64 14.11
CA PRO A 35 6.93 18.49 13.08
C PRO A 35 5.67 17.79 12.58
N SER A 36 4.57 18.53 12.51
CA SER A 36 3.32 18.10 11.90
C SER A 36 3.56 17.93 10.40
N MET A 37 4.30 16.88 10.03
CA MET A 37 4.37 16.39 8.68
C MET A 37 2.94 15.93 8.36
N MET A 38 2.41 16.39 7.22
CA MET A 38 1.08 16.04 6.71
C MET A 38 0.79 14.54 6.91
N PRO A 39 -0.46 14.08 6.98
CA PRO A 39 -0.72 12.65 6.96
C PRO A 39 -0.09 12.09 5.68
N ALA A 40 1.05 11.40 5.82
CA ALA A 40 1.88 10.98 4.68
C ALA A 40 1.06 10.19 3.66
N ILE A 41 0.04 9.50 4.18
CA ILE A 41 -0.90 8.67 3.43
C ILE A 41 -2.28 9.36 3.40
N ARG A 42 -2.67 9.87 2.23
CA ARG A 42 -3.97 10.53 2.01
C ARG A 42 -5.15 9.56 1.88
N ASN A 43 -4.88 8.34 1.44
CA ASN A 43 -5.86 7.26 1.35
C ASN A 43 -5.16 5.93 1.72
N PRO A 44 -5.42 5.38 2.92
CA PRO A 44 -4.77 4.15 3.39
C PRO A 44 -5.06 2.92 2.52
N VAL A 45 -6.23 2.86 1.89
CA VAL A 45 -6.62 1.73 1.04
C VAL A 45 -5.81 1.74 -0.24
N LEU A 46 -5.71 2.89 -0.91
CA LEU A 46 -4.88 3.05 -2.11
C LEU A 46 -3.40 2.87 -1.78
N PHE A 47 -2.93 3.38 -0.65
CA PHE A 47 -1.55 3.17 -0.24
C PHE A 47 -1.23 1.67 -0.05
N ALA A 48 -2.11 0.93 0.64
CA ALA A 48 -1.94 -0.52 0.79
C ALA A 48 -1.94 -1.25 -0.56
N LEU A 49 -2.78 -0.82 -1.51
CA LEU A 49 -2.76 -1.33 -2.88
C LEU A 49 -1.42 -1.02 -3.57
N GLY A 50 -0.91 0.20 -3.45
CA GLY A 50 0.39 0.60 -4.00
C GLY A 50 1.54 -0.25 -3.44
N VAL A 51 1.57 -0.48 -2.13
CA VAL A 51 2.55 -1.37 -1.48
C VAL A 51 2.43 -2.78 -2.03
N LEU A 52 1.22 -3.34 -2.11
CA LEU A 52 1.01 -4.68 -2.65
C LEU A 52 1.53 -4.81 -4.09
N LEU A 53 1.25 -3.83 -4.94
CA LEU A 53 1.74 -3.82 -6.33
C LEU A 53 3.28 -3.75 -6.39
N ILE A 54 3.91 -2.94 -5.54
CA ILE A 54 5.38 -2.90 -5.41
C ILE A 54 5.92 -4.28 -5.03
N GLU A 55 5.34 -4.92 -4.01
CA GLU A 55 5.77 -6.25 -3.55
C GLU A 55 5.62 -7.31 -4.63
N LEU A 56 4.54 -7.26 -5.42
CA LEU A 56 4.30 -8.17 -6.55
C LEU A 56 5.32 -7.95 -7.67
N CYS A 57 5.60 -6.70 -8.03
CA CYS A 57 6.57 -6.37 -9.09
C CYS A 57 8.01 -6.76 -8.71
N LEU A 58 8.42 -6.48 -7.46
CA LEU A 58 9.80 -6.69 -7.02
C LEU A 58 10.02 -8.05 -6.34
N GLY A 59 8.95 -8.82 -6.13
CA GLY A 59 8.98 -10.18 -5.58
C GLY A 59 9.45 -10.28 -4.13
N LYS A 60 9.36 -9.18 -3.36
CA LYS A 60 9.84 -9.09 -1.97
C LYS A 60 8.89 -8.24 -1.12
N PRO A 61 8.74 -8.54 0.18
CA PRO A 61 7.94 -7.72 1.07
C PRO A 61 8.59 -6.34 1.27
N LEU A 62 7.77 -5.31 1.54
CA LEU A 62 8.25 -3.94 1.74
C LEU A 62 9.33 -3.86 2.82
N GLU A 63 9.21 -4.65 3.89
CA GLU A 63 10.20 -4.71 4.98
C GLU A 63 11.60 -5.13 4.53
N GLU A 64 11.71 -5.98 3.52
CA GLU A 64 12.99 -6.39 2.96
C GLU A 64 13.53 -5.34 1.98
N LEU A 65 12.65 -4.60 1.32
CA LEU A 65 12.98 -3.56 0.35
C LEU A 65 13.40 -2.22 0.99
N LYS A 66 13.02 -1.99 2.26
CA LYS A 66 13.43 -0.82 3.05
C LYS A 66 14.93 -0.76 3.24
N ARG A 67 15.50 0.43 3.07
CA ARG A 67 16.88 0.76 3.44
C ARG A 67 17.05 0.81 4.97
N PRO A 68 18.27 0.72 5.50
CA PRO A 68 18.50 0.76 6.94
C PRO A 68 17.99 2.04 7.63
N ASP A 69 17.99 3.17 6.93
CA ASP A 69 17.48 4.47 7.39
C ASP A 69 15.94 4.60 7.27
N GLU A 70 15.28 3.68 6.57
CA GLU A 70 13.82 3.57 6.43
C GLU A 70 13.23 2.57 7.44
N ARG A 71 14.00 2.15 8.45
CA ARG A 71 13.58 1.18 9.48
C ARG A 71 13.66 1.80 10.86
N THR A 72 12.69 1.50 11.71
CA THR A 72 12.73 1.89 13.12
C THR A 72 13.75 1.04 13.88
N CYS A 73 14.46 1.64 14.84
CA CYS A 73 15.49 0.94 15.63
C CYS A 73 14.96 -0.25 16.44
N ASP A 74 13.66 -0.24 16.77
CA ASP A 74 12.98 -1.31 17.52
C ASP A 74 12.23 -2.31 16.61
N GLY A 75 12.32 -2.14 15.28
CA GLY A 75 11.59 -2.98 14.31
C GLY A 75 10.08 -2.72 14.25
N SER A 76 9.58 -1.65 14.87
CA SER A 76 8.18 -1.26 14.76
C SER A 76 7.85 -0.66 13.39
N VAL A 77 6.59 -0.84 12.96
CA VAL A 77 6.05 -0.27 11.72
C VAL A 77 5.81 1.23 11.90
N ASP A 78 6.37 2.02 10.99
CA ASP A 78 6.18 3.48 10.96
C ASP A 78 5.63 3.88 9.59
N ALA A 79 4.40 4.38 9.56
CA ALA A 79 3.70 4.70 8.32
C ALA A 79 4.38 5.79 7.48
N VAL A 80 5.18 6.67 8.09
CA VAL A 80 5.94 7.69 7.35
C VAL A 80 7.14 7.05 6.69
N LEU A 81 7.86 6.18 7.39
CA LEU A 81 8.98 5.43 6.80
C LEU A 81 8.50 4.46 5.71
N ASP A 82 7.35 3.81 5.90
CA ASP A 82 6.70 2.98 4.88
C ASP A 82 6.40 3.80 3.63
N TRP A 83 5.85 5.01 3.81
CA TRP A 83 5.56 5.90 2.70
C TRP A 83 6.81 6.35 1.98
N VAL A 84 7.88 6.72 2.71
CA VAL A 84 9.17 7.10 2.12
C VAL A 84 9.76 5.95 1.29
N ALA A 85 9.74 4.73 1.83
CA ALA A 85 10.21 3.55 1.13
C ALA A 85 9.36 3.27 -0.13
N ALA A 86 8.04 3.27 0.01
CA ALA A 86 7.12 3.05 -1.11
C ALA A 86 7.29 4.11 -2.21
N ASP A 87 7.41 5.39 -1.86
CA ASP A 87 7.60 6.48 -2.82
C ASP A 87 8.91 6.36 -3.60
N ARG A 88 9.99 5.93 -2.93
CA ARG A 88 11.26 5.61 -3.58
C ARG A 88 11.14 4.43 -4.53
N LEU A 89 10.49 3.35 -4.10
CA LEU A 89 10.39 2.08 -4.84
C LEU A 89 9.53 2.19 -6.11
N VAL A 90 8.77 3.29 -6.30
CA VAL A 90 8.05 3.57 -7.54
C VAL A 90 9.00 3.55 -8.75
N GLU A 91 10.22 4.10 -8.61
CA GLU A 91 11.22 4.10 -9.68
C GLU A 91 11.69 2.68 -10.03
N ASP A 92 11.84 1.81 -9.03
CA ASP A 92 12.19 0.41 -9.25
C ASP A 92 11.04 -0.34 -9.97
N VAL A 93 9.78 -0.01 -9.68
CA VAL A 93 8.62 -0.54 -10.42
C VAL A 93 8.58 -0.05 -11.86
N TYR A 94 8.94 1.20 -12.15
CA TYR A 94 9.05 1.68 -13.55
C TYR A 94 10.05 0.84 -14.35
N LEU A 95 11.15 0.41 -13.73
CA LEU A 95 12.18 -0.39 -14.37
C LEU A 95 11.76 -1.85 -14.57
N GLU A 96 11.11 -2.47 -13.58
CA GLU A 96 10.76 -3.90 -13.61
C GLU A 96 9.38 -4.16 -14.25
N GLY A 97 8.37 -3.37 -13.88
CA GLY A 97 6.98 -3.50 -14.30
C GLY A 97 6.56 -2.60 -15.46
N GLY A 98 7.43 -1.71 -15.92
CA GLY A 98 7.15 -0.80 -17.03
C GLY A 98 6.29 0.41 -16.65
N SER A 99 6.02 1.27 -17.64
CA SER A 99 5.47 2.62 -17.40
C SER A 99 4.06 2.60 -16.82
N ARG A 100 3.16 1.77 -17.35
CA ARG A 100 1.77 1.72 -16.87
C ARG A 100 1.67 1.19 -15.45
N CYS A 101 2.46 0.17 -15.11
CA CYS A 101 2.52 -0.33 -13.74
C CYS A 101 3.10 0.72 -12.79
N GLY A 102 4.21 1.35 -13.18
CA GLY A 102 4.82 2.44 -12.40
C GLY A 102 3.86 3.61 -12.16
N ASP A 103 3.13 4.06 -13.19
CA ASP A 103 2.13 5.12 -13.09
C ASP A 103 1.00 4.74 -12.13
N ALA A 104 0.46 3.52 -12.23
CA ALA A 104 -0.58 3.01 -11.34
C ALA A 104 -0.12 2.96 -9.88
N VAL A 105 1.10 2.47 -9.63
CA VAL A 105 1.70 2.44 -8.28
C VAL A 105 1.90 3.85 -7.74
N ARG A 106 2.42 4.77 -8.56
CA ARG A 106 2.62 6.18 -8.20
C ARG A 106 1.31 6.82 -7.75
N HIS A 107 0.24 6.59 -8.51
CA HIS A 107 -1.11 7.07 -8.20
C HIS A 107 -1.64 6.53 -6.86
N CYS A 108 -1.42 5.26 -6.59
CA CYS A 108 -1.78 4.63 -5.32
C CYS A 108 -0.99 5.21 -4.12
N VAL A 109 0.33 5.32 -4.23
CA VAL A 109 1.22 5.75 -3.13
C VAL A 109 1.06 7.24 -2.80
N ARG A 110 0.96 8.09 -3.84
CA ARG A 110 0.88 9.55 -3.68
C ARG A 110 -0.56 10.05 -3.58
N CYS A 111 -1.54 9.24 -3.98
CA CYS A 111 -2.94 9.62 -4.06
C CYS A 111 -3.14 10.92 -4.87
N ASP A 112 -2.46 11.03 -6.01
CA ASP A 112 -2.43 12.22 -6.87
C ASP A 112 -3.45 12.14 -8.01
N PHE A 113 -4.72 12.26 -7.65
CA PHE A 113 -5.85 12.25 -8.58
C PHE A 113 -6.40 13.66 -8.86
N ASP A 114 -5.61 14.71 -8.60
CA ASP A 114 -5.99 16.13 -8.73
C ASP A 114 -7.32 16.53 -8.06
N ARG A 115 -7.67 15.81 -6.98
CA ARG A 115 -8.92 15.99 -6.24
C ARG A 115 -8.67 16.27 -4.77
N ARG A 116 -9.55 17.07 -4.17
CA ARG A 116 -9.55 17.35 -2.71
C ARG A 116 -10.11 16.17 -1.92
N GLY A 117 -11.21 15.57 -2.38
CA GLY A 117 -11.80 14.38 -1.78
C GLY A 117 -11.02 13.13 -2.19
N THR A 118 -10.76 12.25 -1.22
CA THR A 118 -10.08 10.96 -1.43
C THR A 118 -10.92 9.79 -0.92
N SER A 119 -12.23 9.99 -0.73
CA SER A 119 -13.14 8.94 -0.29
C SER A 119 -13.45 8.00 -1.43
N LEU A 120 -13.34 6.69 -1.19
CA LEU A 120 -13.79 5.68 -2.14
C LEU A 120 -15.32 5.53 -2.18
N GLU A 121 -16.07 6.35 -1.44
CA GLU A 121 -17.54 6.46 -1.55
C GLU A 121 -17.96 7.55 -2.56
N ASP A 122 -17.03 8.37 -3.03
CA ASP A 122 -17.26 9.42 -4.02
C ASP A 122 -17.09 8.83 -5.43
N GLU A 123 -18.17 8.80 -6.21
CA GLU A 123 -18.17 8.21 -7.56
C GLU A 123 -17.14 8.86 -8.49
N ASP A 124 -16.94 10.17 -8.38
CA ASP A 124 -15.99 10.85 -9.23
C ASP A 124 -14.53 10.52 -8.85
N PHE A 125 -14.25 10.29 -7.56
CA PHE A 125 -12.96 9.80 -7.09
C PHE A 125 -12.76 8.33 -7.48
N GLN A 126 -13.80 7.49 -7.39
CA GLN A 126 -13.74 6.11 -7.89
C GLN A 126 -13.40 6.07 -9.38
N GLN A 127 -14.02 6.93 -10.18
CA GLN A 127 -13.73 7.04 -11.61
C GLN A 127 -12.27 7.45 -11.85
N ALA A 128 -11.76 8.43 -11.12
CA ALA A 128 -10.36 8.84 -11.22
C ALA A 128 -9.38 7.72 -10.82
N VAL A 129 -9.70 6.95 -9.78
CA VAL A 129 -8.92 5.75 -9.38
C VAL A 129 -8.98 4.68 -10.45
N TYR A 130 -10.14 4.44 -11.05
CA TYR A 130 -10.27 3.47 -12.14
C TYR A 130 -9.38 3.85 -13.32
N GLU A 131 -9.45 5.09 -13.78
CA GLU A 131 -8.66 5.58 -14.92
C GLU A 131 -7.16 5.59 -14.63
N GLY A 132 -6.77 6.10 -13.46
CA GLY A 132 -5.36 6.26 -13.08
C GLY A 132 -4.68 5.00 -12.55
N VAL A 133 -5.44 3.93 -12.25
CA VAL A 133 -4.88 2.69 -11.69
C VAL A 133 -5.38 1.48 -12.46
N VAL A 134 -6.68 1.20 -12.41
CA VAL A 134 -7.25 -0.06 -12.92
C VAL A 134 -7.07 -0.18 -14.43
N SER A 135 -7.46 0.84 -15.18
CA SER A 135 -7.36 0.84 -16.65
C SER A 135 -5.92 0.67 -17.12
N LEU A 136 -4.95 1.30 -16.43
CA LEU A 136 -3.54 1.16 -16.76
C LEU A 136 -3.05 -0.28 -16.57
N LEU A 137 -3.43 -0.92 -15.46
CA LEU A 137 -3.06 -2.31 -15.16
C LEU A 137 -3.75 -3.30 -16.10
N GLU A 138 -5.01 -3.07 -16.46
CA GLU A 138 -5.73 -3.90 -17.45
C GLU A 138 -5.06 -3.86 -18.82
N ASP A 139 -4.66 -2.68 -19.27
CA ASP A 139 -3.98 -2.52 -20.55
C ASP A 139 -2.58 -3.13 -20.54
N ASP A 140 -1.90 -3.06 -19.40
CA ASP A 140 -0.63 -3.74 -19.19
C ASP A 140 -0.78 -5.25 -19.29
N LEU A 141 -1.76 -5.84 -18.60
CA LEU A 141 -2.07 -7.26 -18.67
C LEU A 141 -2.42 -7.71 -20.09
N LYS A 142 -3.25 -6.95 -20.82
CA LYS A 142 -3.59 -7.29 -22.22
C LYS A 142 -2.35 -7.42 -23.08
N GLN A 143 -1.34 -6.56 -22.90
CA GLN A 143 -0.09 -6.66 -23.66
C GLN A 143 0.64 -7.99 -23.41
N PHE A 144 0.63 -8.50 -22.18
CA PHE A 144 1.24 -9.80 -21.85
C PHE A 144 0.45 -11.00 -22.38
N HIS A 145 -0.88 -10.91 -22.44
CA HIS A 145 -1.75 -11.99 -22.95
C HIS A 145 -1.75 -12.12 -24.48
N HIS A 146 -1.15 -11.18 -25.21
CA HIS A 146 -0.99 -11.23 -26.66
C HIS A 146 0.40 -11.72 -27.13
N LEU A 147 1.24 -12.17 -26.20
CA LEU A 147 2.52 -12.86 -26.44
C LEU A 147 2.34 -14.39 -26.32
#